data_AF-A0A921BFT6-F1
#
_entry.id   AF-A0A921BFT6-F1
#
_cell.length_a   1.000
_cell.length_b   1.000
_cell.length_c   1.000
_cell.angle_alpha   90.00
_cell.angle_beta   90.00
_cell.angle_gamma   90.00
#
_symmetry.space_group_name_H-M   'P 1'
#
loop_
_entity.id
_entity.type
_entity.pdbx_description
1 polymer ?
#
loop_
_entity_poly.entity_id
_entity_poly.type
_entity_poly.pdbx_seq_one_letter_code
_entity_poly.pdbx_strand_id
1 'polypeptide(L)'
;MVADQWGNAVCQLQSLQSAWGSSLVAGDTGILLNNRMTYWHLDANHVDCLRPGKRVRHTMNPVMVTRGGNLYLVLGTPGADTQVQSNMQVLSHIIDFGMTVSEAIEAPRWKSNQSPTESNIPHTCKNELL
;
A
#
# COMPACT_ATOMS: atom_id res chain seq x y z
N MET A 1 13.13 -3.99 -3.63
CA MET A 1 13.22 -5.38 -3.11
C MET A 1 14.63 -5.85 -3.35
N VAL A 2 15.17 -6.68 -2.47
CA VAL A 2 16.53 -7.23 -2.59
C VAL A 2 16.49 -8.70 -2.19
N ALA A 3 17.24 -9.53 -2.89
CA ALA A 3 17.55 -10.90 -2.49
C ALA A 3 19.06 -11.12 -2.62
N ASP A 4 19.65 -11.93 -1.76
CA ASP A 4 21.09 -12.20 -1.78
C ASP A 4 21.42 -13.70 -1.93
N GLN A 5 22.72 -13.98 -2.11
CA GLN A 5 23.24 -15.34 -2.31
C GLN A 5 23.12 -16.24 -1.07
N TRP A 6 22.89 -15.67 0.12
CA TRP A 6 22.72 -16.42 1.36
C TRP A 6 21.26 -16.77 1.63
N GLY A 7 20.36 -16.43 0.71
CA GLY A 7 18.93 -16.71 0.81
C GLY A 7 18.16 -15.67 1.63
N ASN A 8 18.76 -14.53 1.98
CA ASN A 8 18.01 -13.44 2.60
C ASN A 8 17.21 -12.70 1.53
N ALA A 9 16.04 -12.18 1.91
CA ALA A 9 15.29 -11.27 1.07
C ALA A 9 14.55 -10.20 1.87
N VAL A 10 14.42 -9.02 1.26
CA VAL A 10 13.77 -7.85 1.85
C VAL A 10 12.73 -7.28 0.88
N CYS A 11 11.49 -7.22 1.36
CA CYS A 11 10.39 -6.48 0.73
C CYS A 11 10.13 -5.19 1.49
N GLN A 12 10.63 -4.07 0.99
CA GLN A 12 10.45 -2.77 1.63
C GLN A 12 9.63 -1.83 0.75
N LEU A 13 8.63 -1.20 1.38
CA LEU A 13 7.86 -0.09 0.84
C LEU A 13 8.00 1.09 1.81
N GLN A 14 8.23 2.28 1.26
CA GLN A 14 8.26 3.53 2.01
C GLN A 14 7.49 4.60 1.24
N SER A 15 6.84 5.51 1.96
CA SER A 15 6.00 6.53 1.33
C SER A 15 5.70 7.68 2.29
N LEU A 16 5.77 8.90 1.76
CA LEU A 16 5.33 10.13 2.43
C LEU A 16 3.80 10.32 2.41
N GLN A 17 3.05 9.34 1.94
CA GLN A 17 1.64 9.38 1.53
C GLN A 17 1.48 10.02 0.15
N SER A 18 1.46 11.35 0.04
CA SER A 18 1.36 12.05 -1.24
C SER A 18 2.75 12.20 -1.86
N ALA A 19 2.82 12.53 -3.15
CA ALA A 19 4.08 12.67 -3.88
C ALA A 19 5.11 13.55 -3.15
N TRP A 20 4.65 14.65 -2.54
CA TRP A 20 5.48 15.58 -1.76
C TRP A 20 5.18 15.55 -0.26
N GLY A 21 4.50 14.51 0.24
CA GLY A 21 4.06 14.45 1.63
C GLY A 21 3.21 15.68 2.00
N SER A 22 3.61 16.38 3.07
CA SER A 22 2.98 17.64 3.49
C SER A 22 3.51 18.87 2.75
N SER A 23 4.49 18.70 1.85
CA SER A 23 5.25 19.77 1.21
C SER A 23 6.05 20.65 2.19
N LEU A 24 6.28 20.16 3.42
CA LEU A 24 7.04 20.86 4.45
C LEU A 24 8.40 20.21 4.64
N VAL A 25 9.47 21.00 4.53
CA VAL A 25 10.83 20.59 4.89
C VAL A 25 11.10 20.97 6.35
N ALA A 26 11.69 20.07 7.12
CA ALA A 26 12.05 20.34 8.51
C ALA A 26 13.23 21.30 8.59
N GLY A 27 12.95 22.61 8.68
CA GLY A 27 13.97 23.65 8.71
C GLY A 27 14.86 23.61 7.46
N ASP A 28 16.17 23.64 7.66
CA ASP A 28 17.22 23.57 6.65
C ASP A 28 17.77 22.14 6.42
N THR A 29 17.13 21.11 7.00
CA THR A 29 17.65 19.73 6.99
C THR A 29 17.50 18.98 5.66
N GLY A 30 16.65 19.47 4.75
CA GLY A 30 16.26 18.75 3.54
C GLY A 30 15.31 17.56 3.77
N ILE A 31 14.86 17.32 5.01
CA ILE A 31 13.93 16.23 5.34
C ILE A 31 12.49 16.69 5.04
N LEU A 32 11.91 16.11 3.98
CA LEU A 32 10.52 16.33 3.61
C LEU A 32 9.58 15.53 4.52
N LEU A 33 8.64 16.22 5.17
CA LEU A 33 7.70 15.60 6.10
C LEU A 33 6.53 14.93 5.36
N ASN A 34 6.07 13.82 5.93
CA ASN A 34 4.91 13.08 5.42
C ASN A 34 3.60 13.79 5.79
N ASN A 35 2.54 13.52 5.03
CA ASN A 35 1.16 13.90 5.37
C ASN A 35 0.30 12.67 5.71
N ARG A 36 0.88 11.60 6.28
CA ARG A 36 0.18 10.32 6.47
C ARG A 36 -1.08 10.45 7.34
N MET A 37 -1.10 11.41 8.28
CA MET A 37 -2.23 11.64 9.19
C MET A 37 -3.53 12.04 8.49
N THR A 38 -3.54 12.33 7.17
CA THR A 38 -4.78 12.58 6.43
C THR A 38 -5.69 11.34 6.32
N TYR A 39 -5.19 10.14 6.67
CA TYR A 39 -5.95 8.89 6.62
C TYR A 39 -6.85 8.65 7.83
N TRP A 40 -6.81 9.52 8.84
CA TRP A 40 -7.68 9.39 9.99
C TRP A 40 -9.12 9.81 9.71
N HIS A 41 -10.04 9.12 10.37
CA HIS A 41 -11.42 9.56 10.48
C HIS A 41 -11.59 10.46 11.70
N LEU A 42 -12.54 11.40 11.61
CA LEU A 42 -12.89 12.30 12.71
C LEU A 42 -14.18 11.88 13.43
N ASP A 43 -14.92 10.91 12.89
CA ASP A 43 -16.04 10.27 13.58
C ASP A 43 -15.50 9.41 14.73
N ALA A 44 -15.93 9.74 15.95
CA ALA A 44 -15.55 9.05 17.18
C ALA A 44 -15.91 7.55 17.18
N ASN A 45 -16.93 7.16 16.40
CA ASN A 45 -17.38 5.77 16.26
C ASN A 45 -16.60 4.98 15.20
N HIS A 46 -15.80 5.65 14.37
CA HIS A 46 -15.02 4.97 13.35
C HIS A 46 -13.85 4.19 13.96
N VAL A 47 -13.62 2.96 13.49
CA VAL A 47 -12.52 2.10 13.96
C VAL A 47 -11.15 2.77 13.80
N ASP A 48 -11.02 3.59 12.77
CA ASP A 48 -9.86 4.43 12.48
C ASP A 48 -10.08 5.90 12.83
N CYS A 49 -10.70 6.19 13.98
CA CYS A 49 -10.78 7.54 14.53
C CYS A 49 -9.40 8.04 14.99
N LEU A 50 -9.11 9.32 14.76
CA LEU A 50 -7.92 10.03 15.25
C LEU A 50 -7.86 9.99 16.79
N ARG A 51 -6.75 9.51 17.32
CA ARG A 51 -6.45 9.50 18.77
C ARG A 51 -4.97 9.78 19.01
N PRO A 52 -4.60 10.57 20.05
CA PRO A 52 -3.20 10.79 20.40
C PRO A 52 -2.44 9.48 20.59
N GLY A 53 -1.24 9.39 20.01
CA GLY A 53 -0.36 8.21 20.11
C GLY A 53 -0.80 6.98 19.30
N LYS A 54 -2.01 6.96 18.71
CA LYS A 54 -2.45 5.87 17.85
C LYS A 54 -1.69 5.92 16.51
N ARG A 55 -1.30 4.76 15.98
CA ARG A 55 -0.71 4.67 14.64
C ARG A 55 -1.80 4.75 13.59
N VAL A 56 -1.60 5.63 12.62
CA VAL A 56 -2.49 5.83 11.48
C VAL A 56 -2.53 4.59 10.60
N ARG A 57 -3.70 4.32 9.98
CA ARG A 57 -3.81 3.30 8.94
C ARG A 57 -2.76 3.51 7.85
N HIS A 58 -2.18 2.42 7.38
CA HIS A 58 -1.25 2.40 6.26
C HIS A 58 -1.79 1.56 5.11
N THR A 59 -1.47 1.99 3.90
CA THR A 59 -1.85 1.30 2.66
C THR A 59 -0.80 0.32 2.17
N MET A 60 0.40 0.36 2.74
CA MET A 60 1.54 -0.42 2.27
C MET A 60 1.33 -1.91 2.50
N ASN A 61 1.49 -2.69 1.44
CA ASN A 61 1.34 -4.14 1.44
C ASN A 61 2.56 -4.78 0.79
N PRO A 62 3.69 -4.92 1.50
CA PRO A 62 4.83 -5.70 1.02
C PRO A 62 4.49 -7.19 1.11
N VAL A 63 4.79 -7.95 0.06
CA VAL A 63 4.42 -9.37 -0.03
C VAL A 63 5.66 -10.25 -0.19
N MET A 64 5.69 -11.31 0.62
CA MET A 64 6.64 -12.41 0.50
C MET A 64 5.85 -13.72 0.39
N VAL A 65 6.16 -14.51 -0.63
CA VAL A 65 5.52 -15.81 -0.88
C VAL A 65 6.55 -16.90 -0.62
N THR A 66 6.15 -17.93 0.12
CA THR A 66 6.94 -19.13 0.35
C THR A 66 6.29 -20.33 -0.33
N ARG A 67 7.10 -21.28 -0.79
CA ARG A 67 6.65 -22.54 -1.39
C ARG A 67 7.54 -23.67 -0.90
N GLY A 68 6.94 -24.65 -0.23
CA GLY A 68 7.70 -25.76 0.36
C GLY A 68 8.73 -25.31 1.38
N GLY A 69 8.42 -24.27 2.18
CA GLY A 69 9.32 -23.70 3.18
C GLY A 69 10.42 -22.78 2.62
N ASN A 70 10.57 -22.68 1.29
CA ASN A 70 11.56 -21.82 0.66
C ASN A 70 10.93 -20.53 0.14
N LEU A 71 11.72 -19.45 0.09
CA LEU A 71 11.32 -18.22 -0.56
C LEU A 71 11.01 -18.48 -2.04
N TYR A 72 9.85 -18.02 -2.51
CA TYR A 72 9.41 -18.18 -3.90
C TYR A 72 9.31 -16.84 -4.63
N LEU A 73 8.64 -15.85 -4.04
CA LEU A 73 8.46 -14.53 -4.66
C LEU A 73 8.54 -13.42 -3.61
N VAL A 74 9.01 -12.26 -4.05
CA VAL A 74 8.91 -11.00 -3.32
C VAL A 74 8.33 -9.96 -4.26
N LEU A 75 7.27 -9.29 -3.84
CA LEU A 75 6.59 -8.28 -4.66
C LEU A 75 5.88 -7.21 -3.82
N GLY A 76 5.50 -6.14 -4.49
CA GLY A 76 4.93 -4.95 -3.90
C GLY A 76 4.93 -3.82 -4.92
N THR A 77 3.99 -2.90 -4.78
CA THR A 77 3.85 -1.74 -5.66
C THR A 77 3.49 -0.51 -4.84
N PRO A 78 3.85 0.72 -5.23
CA PRO A 78 3.14 1.91 -4.78
C PRO A 78 1.72 1.93 -5.37
N GLY A 79 0.84 2.81 -4.86
CA GLY A 79 -0.52 2.97 -5.40
C GLY A 79 -1.63 3.27 -4.39
N ALA A 80 -1.31 3.68 -3.15
CA ALA A 80 -2.31 3.91 -2.11
C ALA A 80 -3.21 2.67 -1.91
N ASP A 81 -4.53 2.80 -1.94
CA ASP A 81 -5.47 1.70 -1.72
C ASP A 81 -5.47 0.64 -2.83
N THR A 82 -4.86 0.92 -3.98
CA THR A 82 -4.80 -0.04 -5.10
C THR A 82 -3.71 -1.10 -4.93
N GLN A 83 -2.84 -0.96 -3.93
CA GLN A 83 -1.70 -1.85 -3.71
C GLN A 83 -2.12 -3.30 -3.52
N VAL A 84 -3.10 -3.55 -2.64
CA VAL A 84 -3.60 -4.90 -2.35
C VAL A 84 -4.20 -5.53 -3.61
N GLN A 85 -5.01 -4.77 -4.35
CA GLN A 85 -5.64 -5.22 -5.60
C GLN A 85 -4.58 -5.56 -6.66
N SER A 86 -3.56 -4.73 -6.79
CA SER A 86 -2.48 -4.91 -7.77
C SER A 86 -1.61 -6.13 -7.43
N ASN A 87 -1.20 -6.26 -6.17
CA ASN A 87 -0.41 -7.40 -5.71
C ASN A 87 -1.18 -8.71 -5.88
N MET A 88 -2.48 -8.71 -5.55
CA MET A 88 -3.35 -9.88 -5.73
C MET A 88 -3.42 -10.32 -7.19
N GLN A 89 -3.57 -9.38 -8.13
CA GLN A 89 -3.58 -9.71 -9.57
C GLN A 89 -2.24 -10.28 -10.04
N VAL A 90 -1.10 -9.67 -9.66
CA VAL A 90 0.23 -10.20 -10.02
C VAL A 90 0.48 -11.58 -9.45
N LEU A 91 0.05 -11.83 -8.19
CA LEU A 91 0.13 -13.16 -7.59
C LEU A 91 -0.70 -14.18 -8.35
N SER A 92 -1.95 -13.84 -8.68
CA SER A 92 -2.84 -14.75 -9.41
C SER A 92 -2.29 -15.05 -10.80
N HIS A 93 -1.78 -14.05 -11.53
CA HIS A 93 -1.10 -14.24 -12.81
C HIS A 93 0.03 -15.28 -12.74
N ILE A 94 0.85 -15.25 -11.68
CA ILE A 94 1.96 -16.19 -11.52
C ILE A 94 1.49 -17.57 -11.02
N ILE A 95 0.64 -17.59 -10.01
CA ILE A 95 0.27 -18.83 -9.29
C ILE A 95 -0.81 -19.60 -10.04
N ASP A 96 -1.86 -18.91 -10.50
CA ASP A 96 -3.04 -19.53 -11.10
C ASP A 96 -2.90 -19.67 -12.62
N PHE A 97 -2.28 -18.68 -13.27
CA PHE A 97 -2.14 -18.65 -14.74
C PHE A 97 -0.75 -19.05 -15.25
N GLY A 98 0.18 -19.34 -14.34
CA GLY A 98 1.52 -19.82 -14.69
C GLY A 98 2.37 -18.84 -15.50
N MET A 99 2.03 -17.54 -15.45
CA MET A 99 2.78 -16.50 -16.16
C MET A 99 4.19 -16.35 -15.58
N THR A 100 5.14 -15.98 -16.43
CA THR A 100 6.45 -15.50 -15.98
C THR A 100 6.28 -14.19 -15.21
N VAL A 101 7.29 -13.80 -14.42
CA VAL A 101 7.27 -12.54 -13.66
C VAL A 101 7.07 -11.34 -14.58
N SER A 102 7.71 -11.32 -15.75
CA SER A 102 7.58 -10.22 -16.71
C SER A 102 6.16 -10.13 -17.29
N GLU A 103 5.59 -11.26 -17.70
CA GLU A 103 4.23 -11.31 -18.23
C GLU A 103 3.21 -10.88 -17.16
N ALA A 104 3.37 -11.34 -15.92
CA ALA A 104 2.47 -11.01 -14.82
C ALA A 104 2.46 -9.51 -14.48
N ILE A 105 3.62 -8.83 -14.60
CA ILE A 105 3.77 -7.40 -14.34
C ILE A 105 3.17 -6.55 -15.47
N GLU A 106 3.42 -6.94 -16.72
CA GLU A 106 2.95 -6.24 -17.92
C GLU A 106 1.48 -6.51 -18.25
N ALA A 107 0.91 -7.58 -17.69
CA ALA A 107 -0.49 -7.89 -17.84
C ALA A 107 -1.38 -6.71 -17.38
N PRO A 108 -2.46 -6.41 -18.14
CA PRO A 108 -3.42 -5.39 -17.74
C PRO A 108 -3.96 -5.65 -16.34
N ARG A 109 -4.10 -4.58 -15.56
CA ARG A 109 -4.66 -4.63 -14.20
C ARG A 109 -5.93 -3.80 -14.14
N TRP A 110 -6.89 -4.28 -13.36
CA TRP A 110 -8.09 -3.55 -12.99
C TRP A 110 -7.96 -3.00 -11.56
N LYS A 111 -8.77 -1.99 -11.26
CA LYS A 111 -8.99 -1.53 -9.89
C LYS A 111 -10.46 -1.21 -9.70
N SER A 112 -10.99 -1.58 -8.54
CA SER A 112 -12.23 -1.02 -8.03
C SER A 112 -11.89 0.15 -7.11
N ASN A 113 -12.49 1.30 -7.38
CA ASN A 113 -12.43 2.45 -6.49
C ASN A 113 -13.67 2.41 -5.59
N GLN A 114 -13.46 2.34 -4.28
CA GLN A 114 -14.54 2.54 -3.31
C GLN A 114 -14.66 4.05 -3.06
N SER A 115 -15.30 4.77 -3.98
CA SER A 115 -15.68 6.17 -3.74
C SER A 115 -16.93 6.17 -2.86
N PRO A 116 -16.96 6.85 -1.71
CA PRO A 116 -16.04 7.91 -1.29
C PRO A 116 -14.95 7.47 -0.31
N THR A 117 -14.83 6.20 0.09
CA THR A 117 -13.90 5.73 1.14
C THR A 117 -12.41 5.71 0.74
N GLU A 118 -12.03 6.38 -0.35
CA GLU A 118 -10.63 6.57 -0.72
C GLU A 118 -9.87 7.30 0.38
N SER A 119 -8.69 6.83 0.73
CA SER A 119 -8.06 7.23 1.98
C SER A 119 -7.62 8.70 2.04
N ASN A 120 -7.60 9.41 0.92
CA ASN A 120 -6.96 10.72 0.79
C ASN A 120 -7.71 11.90 1.42
N ILE A 121 -8.95 11.75 1.91
CA ILE A 121 -9.76 12.86 2.44
C ILE A 121 -10.48 12.42 3.74
N PRO A 122 -10.50 13.23 4.81
CA PRO A 122 -11.30 12.92 6.00
C PRO A 122 -12.79 13.00 5.66
N HIS A 123 -13.44 11.84 5.59
CA HIS A 123 -14.82 11.73 5.11
C HIS A 123 -15.85 12.12 6.16
N THR A 124 -16.82 12.96 5.76
CA THR A 124 -18.23 12.79 6.13
C THR A 124 -18.97 12.48 4.84
N CYS A 125 -19.38 11.24 4.64
CA CYS A 125 -20.21 10.89 3.49
C CYS A 125 -21.27 9.88 3.90
N LYS A 126 -22.48 10.04 3.35
CA LYS A 126 -23.55 9.06 3.51
C LYS A 126 -23.20 7.83 2.71
N ASN A 127 -23.35 6.67 3.34
CA ASN A 127 -23.27 5.38 2.68
C ASN A 127 -24.48 5.26 1.74
N GLU A 128 -24.32 5.64 0.48
CA GLU A 128 -25.29 5.37 -0.57
C GLU A 128 -24.90 4.06 -1.26
N LEU A 129 -24.93 2.98 -0.48
CA LEU A 129 -25.08 1.65 -1.03
C LEU A 129 -26.56 1.30 -0.92
N LEU A 130 -27.18 1.07 -2.08
CA LEU A 130 -28.39 0.26 -2.21
C LEU A 130 -28.20 -1.09 -1.50
#